data_AF-A0A671KL06-F1
#
_entry.id   AF-A0A671KL06-F1
#
_cell.length_a   1.000
_cell.length_b   1.000
_cell.length_c   1.000
_cell.angle_alpha   90.00
_cell.angle_beta   90.00
_cell.angle_gamma   90.00
#
_symmetry.space_group_name_H-M   'P 1'
#
loop_
_entity.id
_entity.type
_entity.pdbx_description
1 polymer ?
#
loop_
_entity_poly.entity_id
_entity_poly.type
_entity_poly.pdbx_seq_one_letter_code
_entity_poly.pdbx_strand_id
1 'polypeptide(L)'
;DLRDVLASMGQLNVKNEELEAMIKEASGPINFTVFLTMFGEKLKGADPEDVIVSAFKVLDPEATGFIKKQFLEELLTTQCDRFSAEEIKNLWAAFPPDVAGNVDYKNICYIITHGEEKEE
;
A
#
# COMPACT_ATOMS: atom_id res chain seq x y z
N ASP A 1 27.28 -3.42 3.13
CA ASP A 1 26.59 -4.47 2.36
C ASP A 1 25.08 -4.29 2.56
N LEU A 2 24.24 -4.48 1.53
CA LEU A 2 22.77 -4.41 1.68
C LEU A 2 22.28 -5.46 2.69
N ARG A 3 22.94 -6.62 2.73
CA ARG A 3 22.65 -7.67 3.71
C ARG A 3 22.90 -7.19 5.14
N ASP A 4 24.02 -6.52 5.38
CA ASP A 4 24.37 -6.00 6.71
C ASP A 4 23.42 -4.88 7.16
N VAL A 5 22.97 -4.04 6.23
CA VAL A 5 21.97 -2.99 6.50
C VAL A 5 20.63 -3.61 6.88
N LEU A 6 20.17 -4.64 6.17
CA LEU A 6 18.92 -5.32 6.50
C LEU A 6 19.04 -6.09 7.83
N ALA A 7 20.20 -6.69 8.10
CA ALA A 7 20.47 -7.35 9.37
C ALA A 7 20.45 -6.38 10.57
N SER A 8 20.96 -5.16 10.41
CA SER A 8 20.91 -4.13 11.47
C SER A 8 19.49 -3.59 11.72
N MET A 9 18.60 -3.70 10.74
CA MET A 9 17.17 -3.41 10.84
C MET A 9 16.34 -4.63 11.29
N GLY A 10 16.98 -5.71 11.74
CA GLY A 10 16.29 -6.91 12.27
C GLY A 10 15.87 -7.94 11.20
N GLN A 11 16.09 -7.67 9.91
CA GLN A 11 15.84 -8.64 8.84
C GLN A 11 17.04 -9.56 8.62
N LEU A 12 17.15 -10.61 9.44
CA LEU A 12 18.29 -11.53 9.44
C LEU A 12 18.21 -12.64 8.38
N ASN A 13 17.01 -12.95 7.86
CA ASN A 13 16.74 -14.12 7.02
C ASN A 13 16.34 -13.76 5.58
N VAL A 14 16.98 -12.75 4.98
CA VAL A 14 16.72 -12.37 3.59
C VAL A 14 17.43 -13.33 2.64
N LYS A 15 16.70 -13.88 1.66
CA LYS A 15 17.25 -14.81 0.68
C LYS A 15 18.16 -14.07 -0.31
N ASN A 16 19.14 -14.77 -0.87
CA ASN A 16 20.05 -14.14 -1.84
C ASN A 16 19.30 -13.69 -3.09
N GLU A 17 18.30 -14.45 -3.53
CA GLU A 17 17.46 -14.11 -4.67
C GLU A 17 16.67 -12.82 -4.44
N GLU A 18 16.21 -12.59 -3.21
CA GLU A 18 15.50 -11.35 -2.83
C GLU A 18 16.46 -10.15 -2.84
N LEU A 19 17.68 -10.32 -2.30
CA LEU A 19 18.72 -9.29 -2.36
C LEU A 19 19.12 -8.94 -3.80
N GLU A 20 19.30 -9.94 -4.65
CA GLU A 20 19.60 -9.73 -6.08
C GLU A 20 18.46 -9.03 -6.80
N ALA A 21 17.20 -9.39 -6.51
CA ALA A 21 16.04 -8.71 -7.06
C ALA A 21 16.01 -7.23 -6.66
N MET A 22 16.26 -6.92 -5.38
CA MET A 22 16.35 -5.53 -4.89
C MET A 22 17.46 -4.75 -5.57
N ILE A 23 18.63 -5.36 -5.78
CA ILE A 23 19.74 -4.71 -6.49
C ILE A 23 19.40 -4.49 -7.97
N LYS A 24 18.66 -5.41 -8.59
CA LYS A 24 18.25 -5.33 -10.00
C LYS A 24 17.18 -4.28 -10.27
N GLU A 25 16.45 -3.82 -9.26
CA GLU A 25 15.58 -2.62 -9.40
C GLU A 25 16.41 -1.39 -9.80
N ALA A 26 17.72 -1.40 -9.53
CA ALA A 26 18.62 -0.37 -9.99
C ALA A 26 19.12 -0.59 -11.42
N SER A 27 19.08 0.49 -12.22
CA SER A 27 19.62 0.50 -13.59
C SER A 27 21.16 0.46 -13.64
N GLY A 28 21.83 0.50 -12.49
CA GLY A 28 23.29 0.48 -12.37
C GLY A 28 23.75 0.37 -10.91
N PRO A 29 25.05 0.60 -10.63
CA PRO A 29 25.59 0.52 -9.28
C PRO A 29 24.85 1.44 -8.29
N ILE A 30 24.32 0.87 -7.22
CA ILE A 30 23.59 1.61 -6.18
C ILE A 30 24.59 2.41 -5.35
N ASN A 31 24.59 3.73 -5.55
CA ASN A 31 25.21 4.68 -4.64
C ASN A 31 24.11 5.47 -3.90
N PHE A 32 24.50 6.29 -2.91
CA PHE A 32 23.54 7.03 -2.08
C PHE A 32 22.59 7.91 -2.91
N THR A 33 23.08 8.55 -3.98
CA THR A 33 22.25 9.37 -4.87
C THR A 33 21.23 8.54 -5.63
N VAL A 34 21.64 7.41 -6.22
CA VAL A 34 20.74 6.48 -6.94
C VAL A 34 19.66 5.95 -6.00
N PHE A 35 20.03 5.61 -4.76
CA PHE A 35 19.08 5.18 -3.73
C PHE A 35 18.03 6.26 -3.43
N LEU A 36 18.44 7.51 -3.20
CA LEU A 36 17.51 8.63 -2.97
C LEU A 36 16.62 8.89 -4.18
N THR A 37 17.16 8.79 -5.39
CA THR A 37 16.36 8.96 -6.62
C THR A 37 15.30 7.87 -6.75
N MET A 38 15.62 6.60 -6.48
CA MET A 38 14.64 5.51 -6.51
C MET A 38 13.53 5.67 -5.50
N PHE A 39 13.86 6.09 -4.27
CA PHE A 39 12.85 6.41 -3.27
C PHE A 39 11.98 7.59 -3.71
N GLY A 40 12.59 8.64 -4.26
CA GLY A 40 11.86 9.79 -4.79
C GLY A 40 10.92 9.42 -5.94
N GLU A 41 11.32 8.51 -6.83
CA GLU A 41 10.49 8.02 -7.92
C GLU A 41 9.33 7.15 -7.42
N LYS A 42 9.54 6.27 -6.44
CA LYS A 42 8.45 5.46 -5.86
C LYS A 42 7.42 6.30 -5.09
N LEU A 43 7.83 7.42 -4.51
CA LEU A 43 6.93 8.37 -3.84
C LEU A 43 6.24 9.34 -4.82
N LYS A 44 6.71 9.39 -6.08
CA LYS A 44 6.19 10.33 -7.07
C LYS A 44 4.85 9.83 -7.63
N GLY A 45 3.80 10.63 -7.46
CA GLY A 45 2.48 10.36 -8.02
C GLY A 45 1.44 9.83 -7.02
N ALA A 46 1.81 9.66 -5.75
CA ALA A 46 0.84 9.45 -4.69
C ALA A 46 0.23 10.79 -4.26
N ASP A 47 -1.09 10.86 -4.17
CA ASP A 47 -1.79 12.00 -3.60
C ASP A 47 -1.60 12.04 -2.06
N PRO A 48 -1.61 13.23 -1.45
CA PRO A 48 -1.64 13.37 0.01
C PRO A 48 -2.82 12.60 0.64
N GLU A 49 -2.64 12.09 1.86
CA GLU A 49 -3.67 11.30 2.56
C GLU A 49 -5.02 12.04 2.64
N ASP A 50 -5.02 13.35 2.93
CA ASP A 50 -6.23 14.16 3.06
C ASP A 50 -7.02 14.25 1.74
N VAL A 51 -6.33 14.22 0.60
CA VAL A 51 -6.93 14.18 -0.73
C VAL A 51 -7.58 12.81 -0.97
N ILE A 52 -6.89 11.72 -0.66
CA ILE A 52 -7.41 10.36 -0.81
C ILE A 52 -8.63 10.15 0.09
N VAL A 53 -8.56 10.56 1.37
CA VAL A 53 -9.69 10.51 2.30
C VAL A 53 -10.86 11.33 1.78
N SER A 54 -10.60 12.49 1.18
CA SER A 54 -11.65 13.34 0.60
C SER A 54 -12.34 12.68 -0.59
N ALA A 55 -11.64 11.88 -1.38
CA ALA A 55 -12.24 11.08 -2.45
C ALA A 55 -13.20 10.01 -1.89
N PHE A 56 -12.79 9.29 -0.83
CA PHE A 56 -13.66 8.31 -0.18
C PHE A 56 -14.89 8.93 0.50
N LYS A 57 -14.78 10.15 1.05
CA LYS A 57 -15.93 10.87 1.63
C LYS A 57 -17.08 11.08 0.65
N VAL A 58 -16.81 11.13 -0.67
CA VAL A 58 -17.89 11.22 -1.68
C VAL A 58 -18.76 9.97 -1.68
N LEU A 59 -18.22 8.83 -1.25
CA LEU A 59 -18.90 7.53 -1.14
C LEU A 59 -19.57 7.30 0.22
N ASP A 60 -19.33 8.18 1.21
CA ASP A 60 -19.86 8.12 2.58
C ASP A 60 -20.55 9.47 2.93
N PRO A 61 -21.76 9.73 2.40
CA PRO A 61 -22.46 11.00 2.61
C PRO A 61 -22.80 11.29 4.08
N GLU A 62 -22.88 10.24 4.90
CA GLU A 62 -23.16 10.32 6.34
C GLU A 62 -21.90 10.59 7.17
N ALA A 63 -20.71 10.63 6.53
CA ALA A 63 -19.41 10.87 7.16
C ALA A 63 -19.11 9.91 8.33
N THR A 64 -19.56 8.67 8.22
CA THR A 64 -19.39 7.63 9.23
C THR A 64 -17.93 7.19 9.40
N GLY A 65 -17.11 7.37 8.36
CA GLY A 65 -15.76 6.78 8.29
C GLY A 65 -15.75 5.36 7.72
N PHE A 66 -16.91 4.83 7.31
CA PHE A 66 -17.06 3.47 6.84
C PHE A 66 -17.80 3.39 5.51
N ILE A 67 -17.44 2.40 4.68
CA ILE A 67 -18.14 2.10 3.43
C ILE A 67 -18.51 0.62 3.42
N LYS A 68 -19.68 0.27 2.86
CA LYS A 68 -20.07 -1.14 2.71
C LYS A 68 -19.15 -1.86 1.73
N LYS A 69 -18.59 -3.00 2.14
CA LYS A 69 -17.74 -3.85 1.32
C LYS A 69 -18.35 -4.12 -0.05
N GLN A 70 -19.62 -4.52 -0.08
CA GLN A 70 -20.33 -4.86 -1.32
C GLN A 70 -20.39 -3.68 -2.30
N PHE A 71 -20.65 -2.47 -1.78
CA PHE A 71 -20.69 -1.26 -2.59
C PHE A 71 -19.31 -0.89 -3.15
N LEU A 72 -18.27 -0.99 -2.32
CA LEU A 72 -16.90 -0.72 -2.75
C LEU A 72 -16.39 -1.75 -3.76
N GLU A 73 -16.71 -3.04 -3.56
CA GLU A 73 -16.37 -4.12 -4.49
C GLU A 73 -17.05 -3.95 -5.85
N GLU A 74 -18.35 -3.59 -5.87
CA GLU A 74 -19.07 -3.29 -7.11
C GLU A 74 -18.45 -2.10 -7.84
N LEU A 75 -18.09 -1.03 -7.12
CA LEU A 75 -17.46 0.14 -7.71
C LEU A 75 -16.12 -0.22 -8.36
N LEU A 76 -15.24 -0.92 -7.63
CA LEU A 76 -13.89 -1.29 -8.09
C LEU A 76 -13.88 -2.32 -9.23
N THR A 77 -14.96 -3.09 -9.40
CA THR A 77 -15.05 -4.11 -10.46
C THR A 77 -15.85 -3.64 -11.68
N THR A 78 -16.63 -2.56 -11.57
CA THR A 78 -17.49 -2.08 -12.67
C THR A 78 -17.05 -0.74 -13.26
N GLN A 79 -16.50 0.16 -12.43
CA GLN A 79 -16.12 1.52 -12.81
C GLN A 79 -14.60 1.67 -12.96
N CYS A 80 -14.19 2.65 -13.77
CA CYS A 80 -12.78 3.03 -13.97
C CYS A 80 -11.88 1.85 -14.40
N ASP A 81 -10.62 1.86 -13.97
CA ASP A 81 -9.72 0.72 -14.12
C ASP A 81 -10.15 -0.38 -13.15
N ARG A 82 -10.70 -1.44 -13.73
CA ARG A 82 -11.37 -2.49 -12.99
C ARG A 82 -10.35 -3.41 -12.34
N PHE A 83 -10.56 -3.65 -11.07
CA PHE A 83 -9.79 -4.64 -10.34
C PHE A 83 -10.15 -6.04 -10.87
N SER A 84 -9.13 -6.86 -11.02
CA SER A 84 -9.26 -8.30 -11.20
C SER A 84 -9.76 -8.97 -9.92
N ALA A 85 -10.24 -10.21 -10.05
CA ALA A 85 -10.67 -11.00 -8.90
C ALA A 85 -9.53 -11.24 -7.88
N GLU A 86 -8.29 -11.28 -8.35
CA GLU A 86 -7.12 -11.44 -7.48
C GLU A 86 -6.81 -10.15 -6.71
N GLU A 87 -6.90 -8.98 -7.35
CA GLU A 87 -6.71 -7.69 -6.69
C GLU A 87 -7.78 -7.43 -5.62
N ILE A 88 -9.05 -7.73 -5.90
CA ILE A 88 -10.13 -7.65 -4.90
C ILE A 88 -9.86 -8.60 -3.72
N LYS A 89 -9.43 -9.83 -4.00
CA LYS A 89 -9.09 -10.79 -2.94
C LYS A 89 -7.94 -10.28 -2.07
N ASN A 90 -6.91 -9.72 -2.67
CA ASN A 90 -5.76 -9.16 -1.95
C ASN A 90 -6.17 -7.94 -1.12
N LEU A 91 -7.03 -7.07 -1.65
CA LEU A 91 -7.58 -5.92 -0.92
C LEU A 91 -8.28 -6.37 0.37
N TRP A 92 -9.17 -7.37 0.29
CA TRP A 92 -9.90 -7.84 1.47
C TRP A 92 -9.07 -8.69 2.43
N ALA A 93 -7.95 -9.26 1.96
CA ALA A 93 -6.99 -9.92 2.83
C ALA A 93 -6.20 -8.90 3.67
N ALA A 94 -5.85 -7.76 3.07
CA ALA A 94 -5.14 -6.68 3.76
C ALA A 94 -6.07 -5.84 4.65
N PHE A 95 -7.28 -5.56 4.18
CA PHE A 95 -8.26 -4.69 4.86
C PHE A 95 -9.58 -5.44 5.08
N PRO A 96 -9.61 -6.38 6.05
CA PRO A 96 -10.81 -7.18 6.30
C PRO A 96 -11.96 -6.28 6.79
N PRO A 97 -13.18 -6.45 6.24
CA PRO A 97 -14.36 -5.75 6.72
C PRO A 97 -14.78 -6.24 8.11
N ASP A 98 -15.52 -5.41 8.83
CA ASP A 98 -16.12 -5.79 10.12
C ASP A 98 -17.24 -6.83 9.96
N VAL A 99 -17.77 -7.29 11.10
CA VAL A 99 -18.87 -8.28 11.15
C VAL A 99 -20.16 -7.82 10.46
N ALA A 100 -20.34 -6.51 10.28
CA ALA A 100 -21.48 -5.90 9.59
C ALA A 100 -21.20 -5.57 8.12
N GLY A 101 -20.03 -5.98 7.61
CA GLY A 101 -19.59 -5.77 6.24
C GLY A 101 -19.14 -4.33 5.94
N ASN A 102 -18.74 -3.57 6.95
CA ASN A 102 -18.20 -2.22 6.80
C ASN A 102 -16.67 -2.25 6.68
N VAL A 103 -16.14 -1.35 5.87
CA VAL A 103 -14.71 -1.16 5.63
C VAL A 103 -14.31 0.21 6.15
N ASP A 104 -13.28 0.27 6.99
CA ASP A 104 -12.67 1.51 7.47
C ASP A 104 -11.76 2.09 6.37
N TYR A 105 -12.27 3.05 5.61
CA TYR A 105 -11.49 3.66 4.54
C TYR A 105 -10.40 4.61 5.05
N LYS A 106 -10.52 5.12 6.29
CA LYS A 106 -9.48 5.99 6.87
C LYS A 106 -8.25 5.16 7.19
N ASN A 107 -8.45 3.96 7.75
CA ASN A 107 -7.36 3.01 7.97
C ASN A 107 -6.68 2.60 6.65
N ILE A 108 -7.45 2.37 5.59
CA ILE A 108 -6.89 2.14 4.24
C ILE A 108 -6.01 3.31 3.81
N CYS A 109 -6.53 4.54 3.87
CA CYS A 109 -5.80 5.75 3.47
C CYS A 109 -4.50 5.94 4.27
N TYR A 110 -4.56 5.69 5.57
CA TYR A 110 -3.40 5.78 6.45
C TYR A 110 -2.33 4.76 6.07
N ILE A 111 -2.69 3.48 5.96
CA ILE A 111 -1.73 2.39 5.66
C ILE A 111 -1.09 2.57 4.28
N ILE A 112 -1.84 3.00 3.26
CA ILE A 112 -1.25 3.17 1.91
C ILE A 112 -0.33 4.39 1.81
N THR A 113 -0.45 5.37 2.72
CA THR A 113 0.38 6.59 2.72
C THR A 113 1.54 6.54 3.71
N HIS A 114 1.38 5.83 4.83
CA HIS A 114 2.37 5.76 5.92
C HIS A 114 3.02 4.37 6.07
N GLY A 115 2.44 3.33 5.46
CA GLY A 115 2.82 1.93 5.67
C GLY A 115 2.08 1.29 6.85
N GLU A 116 2.25 -0.02 7.02
CA GLU A 116 1.76 -0.73 8.21
C GLU A 116 2.69 -0.45 9.40
N GLU A 117 2.16 0.14 10.49
CA GLU A 117 2.82 0.08 11.79
C GLU A 117 2.70 -1.36 12.31
N LYS A 118 3.80 -2.12 12.24
CA LYS A 118 3.90 -3.35 13.01
C LYS A 118 4.14 -2.94 14.46
N GLU A 119 3.14 -3.12 15.32
CA GLU A 119 3.37 -3.13 16.76
C GLU A 119 4.47 -4.19 17.05
N GLU A 120 5.62 -3.74 17.54
CA GLU A 120 6.72 -4.59 18.04
C GLU A 120 6.34 -5.32 19.33
#